data_AF-A0A1D9LNL5-F1
#
_entry.id   AF-A0A1D9LNL5-F1
#
_cell.length_a   1.000
_cell.length_b   1.000
_cell.length_c   1.000
_cell.angle_alpha   90.00
_cell.angle_beta   90.00
_cell.angle_gamma   90.00
#
_symmetry.space_group_name_H-M   'P 1'
#
loop_
_entity.id
_entity.type
_entity.pdbx_description
1 polymer ?
#
loop_
_entity_poly.entity_id
_entity_poly.type
_entity_poly.pdbx_seq_one_letter_code
_entity_poly.pdbx_strand_id
1 'polypeptide(L)'
;MAGQAGRRILQPWRQGDDRSLVLLDLGWLVDGAPVPAFRPEQVQAQGYRMPTPRHFVLSGAVKGAEGPVDAVDEAVLRRRYPGHWFQGVVVLESSPEPLLHWPVVPEFMPDRHYAYALQWLLLGVCISGASWLMWRRRHEIH
;
A
#
# COMPACT_ATOMS: atom_id res chain seq x y z
N MET A 1 -0.06 -15.21 2.34
CA MET A 1 -0.29 -14.99 0.89
C MET A 1 0.83 -14.11 0.36
N ALA A 2 1.96 -14.71 -0.01
CA ALA A 2 3.13 -13.96 -0.48
C ALA A 2 3.34 -14.23 -1.97
N GLY A 3 3.42 -13.16 -2.78
CA GLY A 3 4.12 -13.17 -4.07
C GLY A 3 3.34 -13.49 -5.34
N GLN A 4 2.00 -13.56 -5.34
CA GLN A 4 1.26 -13.72 -6.60
C GLN A 4 1.16 -12.40 -7.36
N ALA A 5 1.71 -12.39 -8.58
CA ALA A 5 1.59 -11.26 -9.50
C ALA A 5 0.10 -11.01 -9.85
N GLY A 6 -0.25 -9.75 -10.03
CA GLY A 6 -1.63 -9.31 -10.13
C GLY A 6 -1.75 -7.80 -10.01
N ARG A 7 -2.98 -7.35 -9.80
CA ARG A 7 -3.33 -5.93 -9.74
C ARG A 7 -4.47 -5.67 -8.77
N ARG A 8 -4.44 -4.49 -8.14
CA ARG A 8 -5.58 -3.98 -7.36
C ARG A 8 -6.68 -3.48 -8.29
N ILE A 9 -7.93 -3.81 -7.99
CA ILE A 9 -9.08 -3.32 -8.73
C ILE A 9 -9.71 -2.17 -7.95
N LEU A 10 -9.59 -0.97 -8.51
CA LEU A 10 -10.15 0.26 -7.97
C LEU A 10 -11.35 0.70 -8.81
N GLN A 11 -12.50 0.94 -8.17
CA GLN A 11 -13.72 1.31 -8.86
C GLN A 11 -14.36 2.58 -8.25
N PRO A 12 -14.68 3.59 -9.08
CA PRO A 12 -15.47 4.73 -8.63
C PRO A 12 -16.87 4.30 -8.20
N TRP A 13 -17.30 4.79 -7.06
CA TRP A 13 -18.61 4.51 -6.50
C TRP A 13 -19.32 5.79 -6.11
N ARG A 14 -20.62 5.87 -6.42
CA ARG A 14 -21.44 7.01 -5.99
C ARG A 14 -22.05 6.68 -4.64
N GLN A 15 -21.88 7.58 -3.69
CA GLN A 15 -22.41 7.47 -2.34
C GLN A 15 -23.31 8.67 -2.04
N GLY A 16 -24.33 8.44 -1.21
CA GLY A 16 -25.19 9.48 -0.66
C GLY A 16 -26.13 10.12 -1.67
N ASP A 17 -26.98 11.01 -1.15
CA ASP A 17 -27.95 11.77 -1.94
C ASP A 17 -27.26 12.85 -2.80
N ASP A 18 -26.10 13.33 -2.36
CA ASP A 18 -25.24 14.27 -3.09
C ASP A 18 -24.49 13.61 -4.27
N ARG A 19 -24.59 12.27 -4.38
CA ARG A 19 -23.94 11.45 -5.41
C ARG A 19 -22.43 11.67 -5.49
N SER A 20 -21.81 12.01 -4.36
CA SER A 20 -20.37 12.15 -4.23
C SER A 20 -19.67 10.85 -4.64
N LEU A 21 -18.49 10.98 -5.24
CA LEU A 21 -17.69 9.87 -5.73
C LEU A 21 -16.65 9.47 -4.68
N VAL A 22 -16.55 8.18 -4.42
CA VAL A 22 -15.49 7.57 -3.61
C VAL A 22 -14.82 6.48 -4.43
N LEU A 23 -13.51 6.29 -4.23
CA LEU A 23 -12.79 5.20 -4.88
C LEU A 23 -12.82 3.97 -3.97
N LEU A 24 -13.53 2.92 -4.38
CA LEU A 24 -13.53 1.65 -3.66
C LEU A 24 -12.37 0.78 -4.14
N ASP A 25 -11.66 0.17 -3.20
CA ASP A 25 -10.76 -0.94 -3.48
C ASP A 25 -11.46 -2.26 -3.25
N LEU A 26 -11.71 -2.97 -4.34
CA LEU A 26 -12.44 -4.22 -4.35
C LEU A 26 -11.55 -5.41 -3.98
N GLY A 27 -10.24 -5.27 -4.03
CA GLY A 27 -9.27 -6.33 -3.75
C GLY A 27 -8.29 -6.60 -4.90
N TRP A 28 -7.60 -7.72 -4.79
CA TRP A 28 -6.52 -8.15 -5.66
C TRP A 28 -7.01 -9.16 -6.70
N LEU A 29 -6.74 -8.87 -7.97
CA LEU A 29 -6.94 -9.78 -9.08
C LEU A 29 -5.59 -10.39 -9.48
N VAL A 30 -5.50 -11.71 -9.45
CA VAL A 30 -4.30 -12.44 -9.90
C VAL A 30 -4.13 -12.30 -11.41
N ASP A 31 -2.90 -12.19 -11.89
CA ASP A 31 -2.60 -12.10 -13.32
C ASP A 31 -3.12 -13.33 -14.09
N GLY A 32 -3.62 -13.09 -15.31
CA GLY A 32 -4.26 -14.12 -16.14
C GLY A 32 -5.73 -14.37 -15.83
N ALA A 33 -6.25 -13.89 -14.69
CA ALA A 33 -7.69 -13.92 -14.43
C ALA A 33 -8.41 -12.82 -15.25
N PRO A 34 -9.60 -13.13 -15.81
CA PRO A 34 -10.41 -12.13 -16.51
C PRO A 34 -10.84 -11.02 -15.55
N VAL A 35 -10.90 -9.77 -16.03
CA VAL A 35 -11.41 -8.66 -15.22
C VAL A 35 -12.90 -8.86 -15.01
N PRO A 36 -13.35 -9.07 -13.76
CA PRO A 36 -14.77 -9.21 -13.45
C PRO A 36 -15.51 -7.90 -13.69
N ALA A 37 -16.70 -7.98 -14.29
CA ALA A 37 -17.63 -6.86 -14.42
C ALA A 37 -18.57 -6.86 -13.21
N PHE A 38 -18.20 -6.15 -12.14
CA PHE A 38 -19.03 -6.07 -10.94
C PHE A 38 -20.27 -5.23 -11.15
N ARG A 39 -21.44 -5.80 -10.83
CA ARG A 39 -22.68 -5.02 -10.68
C ARG A 39 -22.68 -4.37 -9.30
N PRO A 40 -23.29 -3.18 -9.15
CA PRO A 40 -23.31 -2.50 -7.86
C PRO A 40 -23.91 -3.35 -6.71
N GLU A 41 -24.89 -4.20 -7.02
CA GLU A 41 -25.54 -5.08 -6.04
C GLU A 41 -24.62 -6.17 -5.47
N GLN A 42 -23.53 -6.50 -6.16
CA GLN A 42 -22.60 -7.55 -5.76
C GLN A 42 -21.51 -7.04 -4.80
N VAL A 43 -21.43 -5.72 -4.60
CA VAL A 43 -20.38 -5.09 -3.81
C VAL A 43 -20.99 -4.58 -2.51
N GLN A 44 -20.59 -5.19 -1.40
CA GLN A 44 -20.88 -4.64 -0.08
C GLN A 44 -19.90 -3.50 0.19
N ALA A 45 -20.35 -2.25 0.03
CA ALA A 45 -19.56 -1.04 0.23
C ALA A 45 -19.32 -0.71 1.71
N GLN A 46 -18.80 -1.68 2.48
CA GLN A 46 -18.37 -1.54 3.86
C GLN A 46 -16.88 -1.80 3.95
N GLY A 47 -16.15 -0.93 4.63
CA GLY A 47 -14.70 -0.96 4.59
C GLY A 47 -14.02 0.16 5.36
N TYR A 48 -12.70 0.15 5.29
CA TYR A 48 -11.83 1.09 5.97
C TYR A 48 -11.43 2.22 5.05
N ARG A 49 -11.55 3.46 5.54
CA ARG A 49 -11.04 4.61 4.82
C ARG A 49 -9.53 4.68 4.98
N MET A 50 -8.85 4.74 3.85
CA MET A 50 -7.39 4.83 3.76
C MET A 50 -6.99 6.02 2.89
N PRO A 51 -5.81 6.62 3.13
CA PRO A 51 -5.22 7.56 2.19
C PRO A 51 -5.09 6.93 0.80
N THR A 52 -5.17 7.73 -0.26
CA THR A 52 -4.91 7.25 -1.62
C THR A 52 -3.53 6.61 -1.64
N PRO A 53 -3.37 5.36 -2.14
CA PRO A 53 -2.09 4.67 -2.16
C PRO A 53 -1.02 5.58 -2.77
N ARG A 54 -0.02 5.93 -1.97
CA ARG A 54 1.10 6.74 -2.43
C ARG A 54 2.00 5.89 -3.32
N HIS A 55 2.66 6.54 -4.26
CA HIS A 55 3.71 5.99 -5.10
C HIS A 55 4.79 5.31 -4.24
N PHE A 56 4.76 3.99 -4.16
CA PHE A 56 5.92 3.19 -3.79
C PHE A 56 6.37 2.42 -5.03
N VAL A 57 6.82 3.17 -6.04
CA VAL A 57 7.49 2.60 -7.21
C VAL A 57 8.84 2.05 -6.75
N LEU A 58 8.92 0.73 -6.57
CA LEU A 58 10.19 0.02 -6.71
C LEU A 58 10.71 0.25 -8.15
N SER A 59 12.02 0.15 -8.37
CA SER A 59 12.59 0.25 -9.72
C SER A 59 11.91 -0.76 -10.65
N GLY A 60 11.19 -0.27 -11.66
CA GLY A 60 10.43 -1.10 -12.63
C GLY A 60 8.92 -0.91 -12.61
N ALA A 61 8.37 -0.13 -11.67
CA ALA A 61 6.94 0.14 -11.61
C ALA A 61 6.47 1.11 -12.72
N VAL A 62 5.34 0.79 -13.36
CA VAL A 62 4.86 1.43 -14.60
C VAL A 62 3.64 2.32 -14.31
N LYS A 63 3.70 3.59 -14.71
CA LYS A 63 2.55 4.50 -14.77
C LYS A 63 1.85 4.32 -16.12
N GLY A 64 0.58 3.92 -16.15
CA GLY A 64 -0.12 3.76 -17.42
C GLY A 64 -1.64 3.87 -17.29
N ALA A 65 -2.27 4.37 -18.35
CA ALA A 65 -3.74 4.43 -18.49
C ALA A 65 -4.37 3.10 -18.97
N GLU A 66 -3.56 2.06 -19.25
CA GLU A 66 -4.00 0.81 -19.89
C GLU A 66 -3.30 -0.47 -19.34
N GLY A 67 -2.66 -0.44 -18.17
CA GLY A 67 -1.86 -1.57 -17.65
C GLY A 67 -2.07 -1.89 -16.16
N PRO A 68 -1.40 -2.91 -15.59
CA PRO A 68 -1.35 -3.12 -14.14
C PRO A 68 -0.70 -1.89 -13.49
N VAL A 69 -1.44 -1.19 -12.64
CA VAL A 69 -1.11 0.15 -12.16
C VAL A 69 -0.71 0.15 -10.68
N ASP A 70 0.45 0.72 -10.38
CA ASP A 70 0.92 0.94 -8.99
C ASP A 70 0.44 2.28 -8.39
N ALA A 71 -0.17 3.16 -9.19
CA ALA A 71 -0.63 4.48 -8.75
C ALA A 71 -1.84 5.05 -9.52
N VAL A 72 -2.82 5.57 -8.78
CA VAL A 72 -4.02 6.18 -9.35
C VAL A 72 -3.71 7.49 -10.08
N ASP A 73 -4.05 7.59 -11.37
CA ASP A 73 -4.04 8.86 -12.10
C ASP A 73 -5.32 9.66 -11.81
N GLU A 74 -5.26 10.53 -10.79
CA GLU A 74 -6.39 11.36 -10.40
C GLU A 74 -6.85 12.32 -11.51
N ALA A 75 -5.95 12.79 -12.37
CA ALA A 75 -6.30 13.74 -13.42
C ALA A 75 -7.12 13.08 -14.53
N VAL A 76 -6.79 11.84 -14.90
CA VAL A 76 -7.60 11.03 -15.81
C VAL A 76 -8.92 10.63 -15.15
N LEU A 77 -8.88 10.22 -13.88
CA LEU A 77 -10.07 9.82 -13.13
C LEU A 77 -11.12 10.95 -13.05
N ARG A 78 -10.69 12.16 -12.69
CA ARG A 78 -11.57 13.34 -12.59
C ARG A 78 -12.10 13.81 -13.94
N ARG A 79 -11.33 13.62 -15.03
CA ARG A 79 -11.81 13.92 -16.39
C ARG A 79 -12.90 12.93 -16.83
N ARG A 80 -12.74 11.64 -16.52
CA ARG A 80 -13.70 10.58 -16.88
C ARG A 80 -14.96 10.60 -16.01
N TYR A 81 -14.82 10.96 -14.75
CA TYR A 81 -15.90 10.97 -13.77
C TYR A 81 -15.96 12.35 -13.08
N PRO A 82 -16.61 13.34 -13.73
CA PRO A 82 -16.77 14.66 -13.15
C PRO A 82 -17.71 14.60 -11.94
N GLY A 83 -17.38 15.38 -10.92
CA GLY A 83 -18.17 15.46 -9.69
C GLY A 83 -17.32 15.76 -8.46
N HIS A 84 -17.97 15.72 -7.30
CA HIS A 84 -17.30 15.86 -6.03
C HIS A 84 -16.67 14.52 -5.62
N TRP A 85 -15.38 14.54 -5.31
CA TRP A 85 -14.62 13.35 -4.95
C TRP A 85 -14.22 13.39 -3.47
N PHE A 86 -14.51 12.30 -2.77
CA PHE A 86 -13.92 12.07 -1.46
C PHE A 86 -12.42 11.78 -1.60
N GLN A 87 -11.64 12.38 -0.71
CA GLN A 87 -10.20 12.16 -0.61
C GLN A 87 -9.92 10.78 -0.01
N GLY A 88 -9.08 9.99 -0.70
CA GLY A 88 -8.66 8.66 -0.29
C GLY A 88 -9.33 7.52 -1.05
N VAL A 89 -9.14 6.31 -0.52
CA VAL A 89 -9.79 5.08 -0.99
C VAL A 89 -10.52 4.41 0.18
N VAL A 90 -11.58 3.67 -0.12
CA VAL A 90 -12.22 2.78 0.86
C VAL A 90 -11.85 1.35 0.50
N VAL A 91 -11.10 0.69 1.38
CA VAL A 91 -10.72 -0.71 1.22
C VAL A 91 -11.80 -1.58 1.82
N LEU A 92 -12.41 -2.44 1.02
CA LEU A 92 -13.51 -3.28 1.48
C LEU A 92 -13.04 -4.28 2.53
N GLU A 93 -13.89 -4.51 3.54
CA GLU A 93 -13.71 -5.59 4.52
C GLU A 93 -13.79 -6.97 3.87
N SER A 94 -14.67 -7.11 2.87
CA SER A 94 -14.87 -8.33 2.12
C SER A 94 -14.75 -8.06 0.62
N SER A 95 -13.84 -8.76 -0.04
CA SER A 95 -13.65 -8.67 -1.48
C SER A 95 -14.65 -9.57 -2.21
N PRO A 96 -15.36 -9.07 -3.23
CA PRO A 96 -16.25 -9.91 -4.03
C PRO A 96 -15.44 -10.91 -4.86
N GLU A 97 -15.95 -12.14 -4.99
CA GLU A 97 -15.33 -13.14 -5.88
C GLU A 97 -15.24 -12.61 -7.32
N PRO A 98 -14.16 -12.89 -8.06
CA PRO A 98 -13.02 -13.75 -7.72
C PRO A 98 -11.83 -13.01 -7.06
N LEU A 99 -12.04 -11.80 -6.54
CA LEU A 99 -10.95 -11.01 -5.97
C LEU A 99 -10.51 -11.56 -4.63
N LEU A 100 -9.20 -11.54 -4.42
CA LEU A 100 -8.61 -11.85 -3.13
C LEU A 100 -8.64 -10.60 -2.25
N HIS A 101 -8.97 -10.80 -0.98
CA HIS A 101 -8.93 -9.72 0.00
C HIS A 101 -7.51 -9.14 0.12
N TRP A 102 -7.40 -7.82 -0.06
CA TRP A 102 -6.15 -7.11 0.15
C TRP A 102 -6.13 -6.51 1.57
N PRO A 103 -5.25 -7.00 2.47
CA PRO A 103 -5.29 -6.59 3.85
C PRO A 103 -4.93 -5.11 4.00
N VAL A 104 -5.70 -4.41 4.82
CA VAL A 104 -5.34 -3.06 5.29
C VAL A 104 -4.21 -3.21 6.29
N VAL A 105 -2.99 -2.90 5.86
CA VAL A 105 -1.83 -2.86 6.75
C VAL A 105 -1.69 -1.44 7.30
N PRO A 106 -1.56 -1.26 8.62
CA PRO A 106 -1.31 0.06 9.18
C PRO A 106 0.00 0.63 8.62
N GLU A 107 0.02 1.93 8.34
CA GLU A 107 1.20 2.64 7.83
C GLU A 107 2.41 2.51 8.79
N PHE A 108 2.12 2.36 10.09
CA PHE A 108 3.10 2.16 11.13
C PHE A 108 2.91 0.82 11.84
N MET A 109 3.92 -0.06 11.72
CA MET A 109 4.03 -1.27 12.52
C MET A 109 5.08 -1.05 13.63
N PRO A 110 4.67 -0.88 14.90
CA PRO A 110 5.59 -0.57 16.01
C PRO A 110 6.70 -1.62 16.17
N ASP A 111 6.37 -2.90 16.04
CA ASP A 111 7.34 -4.01 16.21
C ASP A 111 8.50 -3.92 15.22
N ARG A 112 8.20 -3.52 13.97
CA ARG A 112 9.22 -3.33 12.93
C ARG A 112 10.15 -2.17 13.28
N HIS A 113 9.61 -1.08 13.83
CA HIS A 113 10.39 0.09 14.22
C HIS A 113 11.26 -0.20 15.45
N TYR A 114 10.74 -0.92 16.44
CA TYR A 114 11.52 -1.35 17.60
C TYR A 114 12.67 -2.28 17.21
N ALA A 115 12.43 -3.21 16.27
CA ALA A 115 13.48 -4.07 15.75
C ALA A 115 14.61 -3.26 15.08
N TYR A 116 14.27 -2.27 14.24
CA TYR A 116 15.27 -1.38 13.64
C TYR A 116 16.02 -0.55 14.69
N ALA A 117 15.32 0.02 15.67
CA ALA A 117 15.95 0.78 16.75
C ALA A 117 16.94 -0.08 17.54
N LEU A 118 16.57 -1.32 17.85
CA LEU A 118 17.45 -2.28 18.52
C LEU A 118 18.67 -2.65 17.66
N GLN A 119 18.49 -2.83 16.35
CA GLN A 119 19.59 -3.07 15.40
C GLN A 119 20.61 -1.92 15.43
N TRP A 120 20.14 -0.67 15.35
CA TRP A 120 21.01 0.52 15.40
C TRP A 120 21.71 0.66 16.75
N LEU A 121 21.03 0.36 17.86
CA LEU A 121 21.62 0.38 19.19
C LEU A 121 22.75 -0.65 19.31
N LEU A 122 22.50 -1.90 18.92
CA LEU A 122 23.50 -2.98 18.97
C LEU A 122 24.70 -2.67 18.07
N LEU A 123 24.45 -2.13 16.88
CA LEU A 123 25.52 -1.69 15.98
C LEU A 123 26.38 -0.59 16.64
N GLY A 124 25.75 0.40 17.28
CA GLY A 124 26.45 1.45 18.02
C GLY A 124 27.32 0.91 19.17
N VAL A 125 26.81 -0.07 19.92
CA VAL A 125 27.57 -0.75 20.99
C VAL A 125 28.77 -1.50 20.42
N CYS A 126 28.60 -2.25 19.33
CA CYS A 126 29.68 -2.98 18.67
C CYS A 126 30.79 -2.04 18.17
N ILE A 127 30.42 -0.94 17.50
CA ILE A 127 31.36 0.06 16.99
C ILE A 127 32.13 0.72 18.13
N SER A 128 31.44 1.09 19.21
CA SER A 128 32.04 1.74 20.38
C SER A 128 33.01 0.80 21.09
N GLY A 129 32.60 -0.46 21.31
CA GLY A 129 33.44 -1.48 21.92
C GLY A 129 34.69 -1.82 21.09
N ALA A 130 34.53 -1.95 19.77
CA ALA A 130 35.67 -2.18 18.86
C ALA A 130 36.63 -0.99 18.86
N SER A 131 36.11 0.23 18.84
CA SER A 131 36.91 1.47 18.89
C SER A 131 37.68 1.58 20.20
N TRP A 132 37.04 1.25 21.34
CA TRP A 132 37.70 1.23 22.65
C TRP A 132 38.80 0.16 22.73
N LEU A 133 38.54 -1.05 22.23
CA LEU A 133 39.54 -2.12 22.16
C LEU A 133 40.75 -1.72 21.29
N MET A 134 40.51 -1.10 20.14
CA MET A 134 41.58 -0.60 19.27
C MET A 134 42.39 0.52 19.92
N TRP A 135 41.72 1.44 20.61
CA TRP A 135 42.37 2.53 21.36
C TRP A 135 43.26 1.96 22.48
N ARG A 136 42.71 1.07 23.30
CA ARG A 136 43.45 0.43 24.39
C ARG A 136 44.69 -0.32 23.88
N ARG A 137 44.56 -1.12 22.82
CA ARG A 137 45.69 -1.84 22.22
C ARG A 137 46.80 -0.92 21.69
N ARG A 138 46.47 0.28 21.20
CA ARG A 138 47.48 1.26 20.76
C ARG A 138 48.25 1.86 21.93
N HIS A 139 47.62 2.00 23.09
CA HIS A 139 48.25 2.54 24.30
C HIS A 139 48.99 1.49 25.14
N GLU A 140 48.76 0.20 24.91
CA GLU A 140 49.51 -0.91 25.55
C GLU A 140 50.81 -1.29 24.80
N ILE A 141 51.05 -0.76 23.59
CA ILE A 141 52.23 -1.06 22.75
C ILE A 141 53.34 0.01 22.89
N HIS A 142 53.19 0.97 23.81
CA HIS A 142 54.22 1.95 24.19
C HIS A 142 54.66 1.75 25.64
#